data_AF-A0A6P8SII5-F1
#
_entry.id   AF-A0A6P8SII5-F1
#
_cell.length_a   1.000
_cell.length_b   1.000
_cell.length_c   1.000
_cell.angle_alpha   90.00
_cell.angle_beta   90.00
_cell.angle_gamma   90.00
#
_symmetry.space_group_name_H-M   'P 1'
#
loop_
_entity.id
_entity.type
_entity.pdbx_description
1 polymer ?
#
loop_
_entity_poly.entity_id
_entity_poly.type
_entity_poly.pdbx_seq_one_letter_code
_entity_poly.pdbx_strand_id
1 'polypeptide(L)'
;MTEMVNMYTWAGRMLLAFGVISMLSGIIAFFPVFTYKPWFTGWSVWIACPIWNGALAVTTGVLALLAYRAWTQRSLWEACYTFAVLSVVTCPIQFAVAVASILVGPYCYYSFAGIAGTNYLGYAIQLPFPYTRFMSSCKDPLNYEWYHLILQILDLFSSIAILCSSLALVIKLTARLLRSGNFNVHMRMW
;
A
#
# COMPACT_ATOMS: atom_id res chain seq x y z
N MET A 1 29.71 9.03 -9.09
CA MET A 1 29.00 8.07 -9.97
C MET A 1 28.52 6.84 -9.21
N THR A 2 29.29 6.36 -8.23
CA THR A 2 28.92 5.34 -7.23
C THR A 2 27.67 5.66 -6.40
N GLU A 3 27.41 6.93 -6.06
CA GLU A 3 26.21 7.32 -5.29
C GLU A 3 24.88 7.10 -6.04
N MET A 4 24.86 7.41 -7.34
CA MET A 4 23.65 7.21 -8.17
C MET A 4 23.32 5.72 -8.31
N VAL A 5 24.36 4.89 -8.38
CA VAL A 5 24.28 3.43 -8.47
C VAL A 5 23.75 2.82 -7.18
N ASN A 6 24.21 3.33 -6.04
CA ASN A 6 23.76 2.87 -4.72
C ASN A 6 22.28 3.22 -4.45
N MET A 7 21.80 4.34 -5.00
CA MET A 7 20.43 4.79 -4.74
C MET A 7 19.36 3.92 -5.40
N TYR A 8 19.53 3.50 -6.67
CA TYR A 8 18.53 2.65 -7.34
C TYR A 8 18.41 1.27 -6.69
N THR A 9 19.53 0.69 -6.28
CA THR A 9 19.56 -0.60 -5.59
C THR A 9 18.98 -0.50 -4.19
N TRP A 10 19.31 0.57 -3.46
CA TRP A 10 18.75 0.81 -2.13
C TRP A 10 17.25 1.09 -2.17
N ALA A 11 16.79 1.98 -3.06
CA ALA A 11 15.37 2.28 -3.25
C ALA A 11 14.60 1.03 -3.71
N GLY A 12 15.16 0.25 -4.63
CA GLY A 12 14.57 -1.01 -5.08
C GLY A 12 14.40 -2.02 -3.94
N ARG A 13 15.41 -2.18 -3.07
CA ARG A 13 15.33 -3.04 -1.88
C ARG A 13 14.31 -2.55 -0.86
N MET A 14 14.27 -1.24 -0.60
CA MET A 14 13.30 -0.64 0.33
C MET A 14 11.86 -0.84 -0.17
N LEU A 15 11.61 -0.59 -1.46
CA LEU A 15 10.30 -0.82 -2.07
C LEU A 15 9.87 -2.29 -1.99
N LEU A 16 10.80 -3.22 -2.18
CA LEU A 16 10.52 -4.65 -2.05
C LEU A 16 10.18 -5.03 -0.60
N ALA A 17 10.99 -4.60 0.37
CA ALA A 17 10.79 -4.94 1.77
C ALA A 17 9.49 -4.35 2.33
N PHE A 18 9.28 -3.04 2.19
CA PHE A 18 8.08 -2.37 2.69
C PHE A 18 6.84 -2.73 1.85
N GLY A 19 6.99 -3.01 0.56
CA GLY A 19 5.91 -3.51 -0.28
C GLY A 19 5.40 -4.88 0.18
N VAL A 20 6.30 -5.81 0.51
CA VAL A 20 5.93 -7.12 1.08
C VAL A 20 5.26 -6.96 2.45
N ILE A 21 5.81 -6.11 3.32
CA ILE A 21 5.22 -5.83 4.64
C ILE A 21 3.80 -5.26 4.49
N SER A 22 3.61 -4.27 3.60
CA SER A 22 2.30 -3.67 3.30
C SER A 22 1.31 -4.71 2.77
N MET A 23 1.76 -5.58 1.85
CA MET A 23 0.91 -6.62 1.27
C MET A 23 0.49 -7.67 2.30
N LEU A 24 1.42 -8.14 3.14
CA LEU A 24 1.12 -9.07 4.23
C LEU A 24 0.19 -8.45 5.27
N SER A 25 0.46 -7.20 5.67
CA SER A 25 -0.40 -6.44 6.58
C SER A 25 -1.83 -6.33 6.04
N GLY A 26 -1.98 -5.99 4.75
CA GLY A 26 -3.27 -5.91 4.09
C GLY A 26 -4.02 -7.23 4.02
N ILE A 27 -3.33 -8.34 3.70
CA ILE A 27 -3.95 -9.68 3.67
C ILE A 27 -4.46 -10.08 5.06
N ILE A 28 -3.64 -9.83 6.08
CA ILE A 28 -3.94 -10.14 7.47
C ILE A 28 -5.12 -9.29 7.97
N ALA A 29 -5.17 -8.00 7.60
CA ALA A 29 -6.28 -7.10 7.94
C ALA A 29 -7.58 -7.44 7.19
N PHE A 30 -7.48 -7.90 5.94
CA PHE A 30 -8.64 -8.19 5.08
C PHE A 30 -9.28 -9.55 5.40
N PHE A 31 -8.46 -10.55 5.73
CA PHE A 31 -8.92 -11.88 6.11
C PHE A 31 -8.54 -12.19 7.56
N PRO A 32 -9.17 -11.54 8.56
CA PRO A 32 -8.96 -11.92 9.95
C PRO A 32 -9.38 -13.39 10.09
N VAL A 33 -8.41 -14.26 10.37
CA VAL A 33 -8.60 -15.72 10.52
C VAL A 33 -8.96 -16.46 9.21
N PHE A 34 -8.55 -15.95 8.03
CA PHE A 34 -8.72 -16.64 6.73
C PHE A 34 -10.18 -17.04 6.38
N THR A 35 -11.17 -16.37 6.97
CA THR A 35 -12.58 -16.69 6.72
C THR A 35 -13.06 -15.96 5.47
N TYR A 36 -13.41 -16.72 4.42
CA TYR A 36 -13.91 -16.17 3.16
C TYR A 36 -15.36 -15.65 3.32
N LYS A 37 -15.57 -14.32 3.30
CA LYS A 37 -16.89 -13.69 3.26
C LYS A 37 -17.05 -12.81 2.00
N PRO A 38 -17.70 -13.29 0.93
CA PRO A 38 -17.76 -12.60 -0.36
C PRO A 38 -18.66 -11.34 -0.38
N TRP A 39 -19.48 -11.09 0.65
CA TRP A 39 -20.41 -9.96 0.69
C TRP A 39 -19.78 -8.63 1.15
N PHE A 40 -18.46 -8.60 1.37
CA PHE A 40 -17.69 -7.43 1.81
C PHE A 40 -17.18 -6.51 0.68
N THR A 41 -17.62 -6.76 -0.55
CA THR A 41 -16.98 -6.29 -1.80
C THR A 41 -16.98 -4.77 -2.02
N GLY A 42 -17.89 -4.00 -1.42
CA GLY A 42 -18.00 -2.55 -1.68
C GLY A 42 -16.90 -1.69 -1.03
N TRP A 43 -16.63 -1.88 0.26
CA TRP A 43 -15.57 -1.18 1.01
C TRP A 43 -14.25 -1.96 1.08
N SER A 44 -14.28 -3.25 0.73
CA SER A 44 -13.09 -4.10 0.51
C SER A 44 -12.06 -3.47 -0.41
N VAL A 45 -12.49 -2.71 -1.42
CA VAL A 45 -11.57 -2.13 -2.41
C VAL A 45 -10.68 -1.05 -1.77
N TRP A 46 -11.21 -0.28 -0.82
CA TRP A 46 -10.47 0.74 -0.08
C TRP A 46 -9.61 0.13 1.04
N ILE A 47 -10.10 -0.92 1.71
CA ILE A 47 -9.34 -1.65 2.75
C ILE A 47 -8.24 -2.52 2.15
N ALA A 48 -8.39 -2.94 0.89
CA ALA A 48 -7.32 -3.59 0.13
C ALA A 48 -6.20 -2.61 -0.30
N CYS A 49 -6.28 -1.31 0.06
CA CYS A 49 -5.21 -0.31 -0.16
C CYS A 49 -3.79 -0.85 0.06
N PRO A 50 -3.50 -1.47 1.22
CA PRO A 50 -2.17 -1.98 1.52
C PRO A 50 -1.75 -3.12 0.60
N ILE A 51 -2.71 -3.93 0.12
CA ILE A 51 -2.48 -5.08 -0.76
C ILE A 51 -2.07 -4.59 -2.14
N TRP A 52 -2.90 -3.74 -2.76
CA TRP A 52 -2.64 -3.32 -4.13
C TRP A 52 -1.50 -2.29 -4.19
N ASN A 53 -1.33 -1.40 -3.19
CA ASN A 53 -0.16 -0.52 -3.15
C ASN A 53 1.13 -1.29 -2.81
N GLY A 54 1.05 -2.28 -1.92
CA GLY A 54 2.15 -3.20 -1.64
C GLY A 54 2.59 -3.95 -2.90
N ALA A 55 1.64 -4.43 -3.70
CA ALA A 55 1.93 -5.07 -4.98
C ALA A 55 2.63 -4.11 -5.97
N LEU A 56 2.16 -2.87 -6.10
CA LEU A 56 2.81 -1.83 -6.93
C LEU A 56 4.24 -1.52 -6.45
N ALA A 57 4.46 -1.47 -5.14
CA ALA A 57 5.78 -1.24 -4.56
C ALA A 57 6.72 -2.43 -4.86
N VAL A 58 6.24 -3.66 -4.72
CA VAL A 58 7.02 -4.87 -5.04
C VAL A 58 7.37 -4.92 -6.53
N THR A 59 6.41 -4.67 -7.43
CA THR A 59 6.70 -4.66 -8.87
C THR A 59 7.71 -3.58 -9.22
N THR A 60 7.58 -2.38 -8.66
CA THR A 60 8.54 -1.28 -8.85
C THR A 60 9.92 -1.65 -8.32
N GLY A 61 10.01 -2.25 -7.14
CA GLY A 61 11.28 -2.68 -6.53
C GLY A 61 11.98 -3.77 -7.34
N VAL A 62 11.22 -4.77 -7.82
CA VAL A 62 11.74 -5.84 -8.69
C VAL A 62 12.23 -5.25 -10.02
N LEU A 63 11.44 -4.39 -10.67
CA LEU A 63 11.82 -3.75 -11.92
C LEU A 63 13.07 -2.87 -11.74
N ALA A 64 13.17 -2.11 -10.65
CA ALA A 64 14.36 -1.30 -10.35
C ALA A 64 15.62 -2.17 -10.18
N LEU A 65 15.50 -3.30 -9.45
CA LEU A 65 16.62 -4.22 -9.24
C LEU A 65 17.00 -5.00 -10.50
N LEU A 66 16.03 -5.41 -11.32
CA LEU A 66 16.26 -6.09 -12.59
C LEU A 66 16.88 -5.15 -13.63
N ALA A 67 16.33 -3.94 -13.77
CA ALA A 67 16.86 -2.90 -14.65
C ALA A 67 18.31 -2.54 -14.27
N TYR A 68 18.63 -2.60 -12.98
CA TYR A 68 20.00 -2.46 -12.50
C TYR A 68 20.89 -3.67 -12.82
N ARG A 69 20.46 -4.90 -12.45
CA ARG A 69 21.30 -6.11 -12.56
C ARG A 69 21.59 -6.52 -13.99
N ALA A 70 20.60 -6.42 -14.87
CA ALA A 70 20.70 -6.90 -16.23
C ALA A 70 21.22 -5.81 -17.20
N TRP A 71 21.45 -4.58 -16.73
CA TRP A 71 21.93 -3.47 -17.56
C TRP A 71 21.07 -3.23 -18.82
N THR A 72 19.77 -3.52 -18.71
CA THR A 72 18.92 -3.78 -19.87
C THR A 72 17.90 -2.68 -20.19
N GLN A 73 17.53 -2.72 -21.47
CA GLN A 73 16.43 -2.12 -22.23
C GLN A 73 15.61 -1.00 -21.58
N ARG A 74 15.49 0.09 -22.35
CA ARG A 74 14.65 1.27 -22.11
C ARG A 74 13.25 0.95 -21.56
N SER A 75 12.64 -0.13 -22.04
CA SER A 75 11.30 -0.57 -21.62
C SER A 75 11.19 -0.91 -20.13
N LEU A 76 12.22 -1.48 -19.51
CA LEU A 76 12.22 -1.80 -18.08
C LEU A 76 12.28 -0.54 -17.21
N TRP A 77 13.05 0.45 -17.64
CA TRP A 77 13.12 1.74 -16.95
C TRP A 77 11.84 2.55 -17.12
N GLU A 78 11.21 2.48 -18.29
CA GLU A 78 9.90 3.11 -18.53
C GLU A 78 8.80 2.47 -17.68
N ALA A 79 8.74 1.13 -17.62
CA ALA A 79 7.82 0.42 -16.74
C ALA A 79 8.09 0.72 -15.26
N CYS A 80 9.36 0.70 -14.84
CA CYS A 80 9.73 1.09 -13.47
C CYS A 80 9.27 2.51 -13.14
N TYR A 81 9.42 3.45 -14.08
CA TYR A 81 8.98 4.82 -13.91
C TYR A 81 7.46 4.92 -13.77
N THR A 82 6.69 4.24 -14.64
CA THR A 82 5.23 4.29 -14.59
C THR A 82 4.68 3.68 -13.29
N PHE A 83 5.18 2.52 -12.87
CA PHE A 83 4.77 1.92 -11.61
C PHE A 83 5.20 2.76 -10.39
N ALA A 84 6.38 3.39 -10.43
CA ALA A 84 6.81 4.30 -9.38
C ALA A 84 5.88 5.54 -9.27
N VAL A 85 5.44 6.10 -10.40
CA VAL A 85 4.47 7.20 -10.41
C VAL A 85 3.12 6.76 -9.85
N LEU A 86 2.65 5.56 -10.23
CA LEU A 86 1.42 5.00 -9.65
C LEU A 86 1.55 4.85 -8.14
N SER A 87 2.64 4.27 -7.64
CA SER A 87 2.92 4.18 -6.20
C SER A 87 2.92 5.54 -5.50
N VAL A 88 3.46 6.60 -6.12
CA VAL A 88 3.43 7.96 -5.54
C VAL A 88 2.00 8.48 -5.40
N VAL A 89 1.13 8.22 -6.37
CA VAL A 89 -0.28 8.66 -6.33
C VAL A 89 -1.06 7.88 -5.26
N THR A 90 -0.71 6.63 -5.05
CA THR A 90 -1.50 5.70 -4.23
C THR A 90 -1.07 5.63 -2.77
N CYS A 91 0.20 5.90 -2.47
CA CYS A 91 0.67 5.95 -1.07
C CYS A 91 -0.07 6.99 -0.20
N PRO A 92 -0.41 8.21 -0.67
CA PRO A 92 -1.22 9.15 0.09
C PRO A 92 -2.61 8.60 0.43
N ILE A 93 -3.20 7.79 -0.45
CA ILE A 93 -4.50 7.16 -0.21
C ILE A 93 -4.37 6.13 0.91
N GLN A 94 -3.38 5.24 0.85
CA GLN A 94 -3.08 4.27 1.91
C GLN A 94 -2.80 4.99 3.25
N PHE A 95 -1.99 6.05 3.24
CA PHE A 95 -1.71 6.86 4.42
C PHE A 95 -2.98 7.47 5.02
N ALA A 96 -3.84 8.09 4.20
CA ALA A 96 -5.09 8.70 4.67
C ALA A 96 -6.04 7.64 5.26
N VAL A 97 -6.13 6.46 4.64
CA VAL A 97 -6.93 5.34 5.15
C VAL A 97 -6.36 4.84 6.48
N ALA A 98 -5.04 4.72 6.63
CA ALA A 98 -4.40 4.33 7.89
C ALA A 98 -4.67 5.35 9.01
N VAL A 99 -4.51 6.65 8.74
CA VAL A 99 -4.82 7.72 9.71
C VAL A 99 -6.29 7.72 10.11
N ALA A 100 -7.20 7.64 9.14
CA ALA A 100 -8.63 7.57 9.41
C ALA A 100 -8.98 6.34 10.26
N SER A 101 -8.37 5.20 9.97
CA SER A 101 -8.59 3.96 10.73
C SER A 101 -8.08 4.07 12.17
N ILE A 102 -6.93 4.70 12.41
CA ILE A 102 -6.39 4.96 13.76
C ILE A 102 -7.31 5.92 14.53
N LEU A 103 -7.75 7.01 13.88
CA LEU A 103 -8.54 8.05 14.54
C LEU A 103 -9.92 7.57 14.98
N VAL A 104 -10.55 6.70 14.17
CA VAL A 104 -11.87 6.18 14.53
C VAL A 104 -11.79 4.97 15.47
N GLY A 105 -10.64 4.29 15.53
CA GLY A 105 -10.39 3.19 16.45
C GLY A 105 -10.91 1.83 15.98
N PRO A 106 -10.70 0.77 16.76
CA PRO A 106 -11.15 -0.58 16.41
C PRO A 106 -12.68 -0.61 16.34
N TYR A 107 -13.18 -0.94 15.16
CA TYR A 107 -14.61 -1.12 14.95
C TYR A 107 -15.00 -2.55 15.30
N CYS A 108 -16.07 -2.64 16.08
CA CYS A 108 -16.53 -3.90 16.63
C CYS A 108 -16.78 -4.95 15.53
N TYR A 109 -16.23 -6.16 15.68
CA TYR A 109 -16.17 -7.23 14.66
C TYR A 109 -17.54 -7.57 14.04
N TYR A 110 -18.64 -7.37 14.78
CA TYR A 110 -20.02 -7.55 14.31
C TYR A 110 -20.66 -6.29 13.68
N SER A 111 -20.15 -5.09 13.95
CA SER A 111 -20.49 -3.87 13.21
C SER A 111 -19.94 -3.89 11.78
N PHE A 112 -18.99 -4.78 11.49
CA PHE A 112 -18.57 -5.01 10.10
C PHE A 112 -19.66 -5.69 9.27
N ALA A 113 -20.60 -6.39 9.92
CA ALA A 113 -21.74 -6.91 9.22
C ALA A 113 -22.78 -5.80 8.91
N GLY A 114 -22.73 -4.66 9.61
CA GLY A 114 -23.47 -3.46 9.25
C GLY A 114 -22.97 -2.23 10.00
N ILE A 115 -22.21 -1.40 9.28
CA ILE A 115 -22.02 0.04 9.49
C ILE A 115 -21.73 0.53 10.92
N ALA A 116 -20.52 1.04 11.15
CA ALA A 116 -20.31 2.24 11.96
C ALA A 116 -18.89 2.74 11.60
N GLY A 117 -18.59 4.02 11.35
CA GLY A 117 -19.35 5.23 11.60
C GLY A 117 -19.32 6.24 10.45
N THR A 118 -20.08 7.31 10.69
CA THR A 118 -20.50 8.40 9.80
C THR A 118 -21.76 8.09 8.98
N ASN A 119 -22.72 9.00 9.13
CA ASN A 119 -24.11 9.01 8.63
C ASN A 119 -24.31 8.78 7.12
N TYR A 120 -23.25 8.57 6.33
CA TYR A 120 -23.36 8.45 4.88
C TYR A 120 -23.57 7.02 4.37
N LEU A 121 -23.16 6.00 5.12
CA LEU A 121 -23.24 4.60 4.66
C LEU A 121 -24.24 3.71 5.42
N GLY A 122 -24.83 4.24 6.49
CA GLY A 122 -25.82 3.58 7.36
C GLY A 122 -27.06 3.07 6.65
N TYR A 123 -27.40 3.70 5.53
CA TYR A 123 -28.67 3.46 4.84
C TYR A 123 -28.60 2.28 3.86
N ALA A 124 -27.42 2.01 3.27
CA ALA A 124 -27.29 1.04 2.18
C ALA A 124 -27.20 -0.43 2.64
N ILE A 125 -26.93 -0.70 3.93
CA ILE A 125 -26.72 -2.06 4.46
C ILE A 125 -27.83 -2.44 5.47
N GLN A 126 -28.90 -1.64 5.59
CA GLN A 126 -30.04 -1.93 6.47
C GLN A 126 -30.82 -3.21 6.12
N LEU A 127 -30.64 -3.78 4.93
CA LEU A 127 -31.29 -5.00 4.46
C LEU A 127 -30.23 -5.95 3.87
N PRO A 128 -30.19 -7.25 4.26
CA PRO A 128 -31.17 -8.00 5.03
C PRO A 128 -30.82 -8.21 6.52
N PHE A 129 -29.76 -7.59 7.04
CA PHE A 129 -29.23 -7.96 8.35
C PHE A 129 -29.33 -6.81 9.39
N PRO A 130 -30.06 -7.00 10.51
CA PRO A 130 -30.42 -5.93 11.45
C PRO A 130 -29.35 -5.68 12.52
N TYR A 131 -28.14 -5.29 12.11
CA TYR A 131 -27.01 -5.12 13.03
C TYR A 131 -27.13 -3.93 14.00
N THR A 132 -28.00 -2.97 13.70
CA THR A 132 -28.29 -1.82 14.58
C THR A 132 -29.01 -2.21 15.89
N ARG A 133 -29.57 -3.43 15.98
CA ARG A 133 -30.29 -3.89 17.19
C ARG A 133 -29.39 -4.46 18.28
N PHE A 134 -28.13 -4.78 18.00
CA PHE A 134 -27.26 -5.56 18.90
C PHE A 134 -25.96 -4.86 19.32
N MET A 135 -25.94 -3.52 19.37
CA MET A 135 -24.78 -2.74 19.83
C MET A 135 -24.24 -3.17 21.21
N SER A 136 -25.12 -3.61 22.12
CA SER A 136 -24.74 -4.04 23.48
C SER A 136 -24.12 -5.44 23.55
N SER A 137 -24.26 -6.25 22.50
CA SER A 137 -23.73 -7.64 22.44
C SER A 137 -22.46 -7.75 21.61
N CYS A 138 -22.00 -6.64 21.03
CA CYS A 138 -20.74 -6.61 20.31
C CYS A 138 -19.59 -6.40 21.29
N LYS A 139 -18.98 -7.51 21.72
CA LYS A 139 -17.67 -7.49 22.38
C LYS A 139 -16.65 -8.00 21.38
N ASP A 140 -15.67 -7.14 21.09
CA ASP A 140 -14.48 -7.60 20.40
C ASP A 140 -13.73 -8.65 21.24
N PRO A 141 -13.07 -9.62 20.58
CA PRO A 141 -12.20 -10.54 21.29
C PRO A 141 -11.11 -9.77 22.04
N LEU A 142 -10.68 -10.32 23.18
CA LEU A 142 -9.68 -9.71 24.04
C LEU A 142 -8.40 -9.39 23.23
N ASN A 143 -7.90 -8.15 23.34
CA ASN A 143 -6.72 -7.63 22.63
C ASN A 143 -6.84 -7.37 21.12
N TYR A 144 -8.04 -7.46 20.54
CA TYR A 144 -8.23 -7.19 19.10
C TYR A 144 -7.97 -5.73 18.72
N GLU A 145 -8.19 -4.81 19.65
CA GLU A 145 -7.85 -3.38 19.54
C GLU A 145 -6.36 -3.16 19.22
N TRP A 146 -5.48 -3.86 19.95
CA TRP A 146 -4.03 -3.74 19.81
C TRP A 146 -3.56 -4.33 18.49
N TYR A 147 -4.18 -5.43 18.07
CA TYR A 147 -3.89 -6.06 16.80
C TYR A 147 -4.19 -5.14 15.61
N HIS A 148 -5.37 -4.51 15.60
CA HIS A 148 -5.71 -3.52 14.57
C HIS A 148 -4.74 -2.36 14.60
N LEU A 149 -4.56 -1.74 15.77
CA LEU A 149 -3.69 -0.59 15.94
C LEU A 149 -2.27 -0.85 15.40
N ILE A 150 -1.71 -2.02 15.70
CA ILE A 150 -0.39 -2.42 15.19
C ILE A 150 -0.39 -2.51 13.66
N LEU A 151 -1.42 -3.11 13.04
CA LEU A 151 -1.53 -3.21 11.58
C LEU A 151 -1.63 -1.82 10.92
N GLN A 152 -2.42 -0.90 11.47
CA GLN A 152 -2.54 0.45 10.89
C GLN A 152 -1.28 1.30 11.11
N ILE A 153 -0.56 1.11 12.22
CA ILE A 153 0.75 1.73 12.42
C ILE A 153 1.78 1.20 11.40
N LEU A 154 1.82 -0.11 11.18
CA LEU A 154 2.67 -0.71 10.14
C LEU A 154 2.33 -0.18 8.75
N ASP A 155 1.05 0.01 8.46
CA ASP A 155 0.56 0.55 7.20
C ASP A 155 0.96 2.02 6.98
N LEU A 156 0.87 2.82 8.04
CA LEU A 156 1.29 4.21 8.05
C LEU A 156 2.79 4.35 7.77
N PHE A 157 3.63 3.57 8.46
CA PHE A 157 5.08 3.61 8.23
C PHE A 157 5.46 3.06 6.86
N SER A 158 4.79 1.98 6.41
CA SER A 158 5.06 1.38 5.10
C SER A 158 4.69 2.33 3.98
N SER A 159 3.53 3.00 4.05
CA SER A 159 3.10 3.97 3.04
C SER A 159 4.06 5.16 2.94
N ILE A 160 4.57 5.69 4.06
CA ILE A 160 5.60 6.75 4.06
C ILE A 160 6.90 6.24 3.41
N ALA A 161 7.40 5.08 3.83
CA ALA A 161 8.65 4.53 3.32
C ALA A 161 8.60 4.23 1.81
N ILE A 162 7.48 3.67 1.35
CA ILE A 162 7.22 3.43 -0.08
C ILE A 162 7.16 4.76 -0.82
N LEU A 163 6.41 5.75 -0.32
CA LEU A 163 6.29 7.07 -0.94
C LEU A 163 7.64 7.76 -1.10
N CYS A 164 8.46 7.79 -0.05
CA CYS A 164 9.80 8.38 -0.09
C CYS A 164 10.69 7.68 -1.12
N SER A 165 10.66 6.34 -1.15
CA SER A 165 11.48 5.55 -2.08
C SER A 165 11.03 5.72 -3.53
N SER A 166 9.72 5.72 -3.78
CA SER A 166 9.15 5.94 -5.10
C SER A 166 9.39 7.37 -5.60
N LEU A 167 9.26 8.38 -4.75
CA LEU A 167 9.59 9.76 -5.09
C LEU A 167 11.06 9.92 -5.46
N ALA A 168 11.98 9.31 -4.70
CA ALA A 168 13.40 9.35 -5.01
C ALA A 168 13.70 8.77 -6.41
N LEU A 169 13.07 7.64 -6.76
CA LEU A 169 13.17 7.05 -8.09
C LEU A 169 12.59 7.98 -9.17
N VAL A 170 11.38 8.50 -8.97
CA VAL A 170 10.71 9.37 -9.94
C VAL A 170 11.51 10.64 -10.18
N ILE A 171 11.98 11.33 -9.14
CA ILE A 171 12.79 12.56 -9.26
C ILE A 171 14.05 12.28 -10.08
N LYS A 172 14.75 11.18 -9.78
CA LYS A 172 16.02 10.87 -10.43
C LYS A 172 15.85 10.42 -11.88
N LEU A 173 14.83 9.63 -12.17
CA LEU A 173 14.50 9.25 -13.55
C LEU A 173 13.99 10.43 -14.37
N THR A 174 13.21 11.33 -13.76
CA THR A 174 12.73 12.55 -14.42
C THR A 174 13.89 13.51 -14.70
N ALA A 175 14.77 13.74 -13.73
CA ALA A 175 15.97 14.56 -13.93
C ALA A 175 16.88 13.99 -15.03
N ARG A 176 16.98 12.66 -15.13
CA ARG A 176 17.70 12.01 -16.22
C ARG A 176 16.98 12.22 -17.56
N LEU A 177 15.68 11.99 -17.62
CA LEU A 177 14.89 12.20 -18.83
C LEU A 177 15.03 13.64 -19.37
N LEU A 178 14.97 14.64 -18.49
CA LEU A 178 15.16 16.04 -18.86
C LEU A 178 16.57 16.36 -19.36
N ARG A 179 17.60 15.67 -18.83
CA ARG A 179 19.00 15.91 -19.20
C ARG A 179 19.42 15.17 -20.48
N SER A 180 19.03 13.90 -20.63
CA SER A 180 19.50 13.02 -21.72
C SER A 180 18.44 12.68 -22.77
N GLY A 181 17.18 13.07 -22.56
CA GLY A 181 16.06 12.72 -23.43
C GLY A 181 15.70 11.23 -23.42
N ASN A 182 16.33 10.43 -22.55
CA ASN A 182 16.13 8.99 -22.46
C ASN A 182 16.24 8.49 -21.02
N PHE A 183 15.64 7.33 -20.76
CA PHE A 183 15.77 6.64 -19.48
C PHE A 183 16.98 5.70 -19.41
N ASN A 184 17.71 5.54 -20.53
CA ASN A 184 18.73 4.51 -20.64
C ASN A 184 19.94 4.82 -19.76
N VAL A 185 20.37 3.84 -18.97
CA VAL A 185 21.55 3.98 -18.11
C VAL A 185 22.77 3.48 -18.86
N HIS A 186 23.37 4.35 -19.67
CA HIS A 186 24.68 4.06 -20.23
C HIS A 186 25.73 4.35 -19.15
N MET A 187 26.28 3.31 -18.51
CA MET A 187 27.59 3.47 -17.89
C MET A 187 28.59 3.69 -19.03
N ARG A 188 29.25 4.84 -19.05
CA ARG A 188 30.50 5.00 -19.78
C ARG A 188 31.55 4.23 -18.98
N MET A 189 31.82 2.99 -19.39
CA MET A 189 33.06 2.33 -19.00
C MET A 189 34.21 3.15 -19.60
N TRP A 190 34.99 3.77 -18.73
CA TRP A 190 36.37 4.17 -19.01
C TRP A 190 37.24 3.25 -18.17
#